data_AF-A0A840CMX7-F1
#
_entry.id   AF-A0A840CMX7-F1
#
_cell.length_a   1.000
_cell.length_b   1.000
_cell.length_c   1.000
_cell.angle_alpha   90.00
_cell.angle_beta   90.00
_cell.angle_gamma   90.00
#
_symmetry.space_group_name_H-M   'P 1'
#
loop_
_entity.id
_entity.type
_entity.pdbx_description
1 polymer ?
#
loop_
_entity_poly.entity_id
_entity_poly.type
_entity_poly.pdbx_seq_one_letter_code
_entity_poly.pdbx_strand_id
1 'polypeptide(L)'
;MAYNKRNLYLKVIEIQDKVLAGQKRGDTQKEIFYKEIEPVYHISIATFYNYLAMPAKAELAKMQKKAADKEAAKRAQLSLAF
;
A
#
# COMPACT_ATOMS: atom_id res chain seq x y z
N MET A 1 -19.55 -1.28 4.47
CA MET A 1 -18.32 -0.70 5.06
C MET A 1 -17.15 -1.03 4.15
N ALA A 2 -16.77 -0.11 3.26
CA ALA A 2 -15.74 -0.39 2.27
C ALA A 2 -14.37 -0.19 2.90
N TYR A 3 -13.68 -1.29 3.22
CA TYR A 3 -12.25 -1.23 3.53
C TYR A 3 -11.55 -0.62 2.31
N ASN A 4 -11.06 0.62 2.46
CA ASN A 4 -10.40 1.33 1.38
C ASN A 4 -9.13 0.56 1.01
N LYS A 5 -9.18 -0.20 -0.09
CA LYS A 5 -8.01 -0.91 -0.66
C LYS A 5 -6.81 0.02 -0.81
N ARG A 6 -7.07 1.30 -1.08
CA ARG A 6 -6.05 2.37 -1.07
C ARG A 6 -5.28 2.44 0.25
N ASN A 7 -5.96 2.48 1.39
CA ASN A 7 -5.34 2.58 2.72
C ASN A 7 -4.56 1.31 3.06
N LEU A 8 -5.06 0.14 2.63
CA LEU A 8 -4.32 -1.10 2.75
C LEU A 8 -3.01 -1.04 1.95
N TYR A 9 -3.05 -0.66 0.67
CA TYR A 9 -1.84 -0.57 -0.14
C TYR A 9 -0.85 0.47 0.38
N LEU A 10 -1.31 1.62 0.87
CA LEU A 10 -0.44 2.61 1.51
C LEU A 10 0.26 2.04 2.74
N LYS A 11 -0.47 1.34 3.63
CA LYS A 11 0.11 0.67 4.79
C LYS A 11 1.15 -0.38 4.38
N VAL A 12 0.85 -1.18 3.37
CA VAL A 12 1.78 -2.21 2.86
C VAL A 12 3.06 -1.58 2.31
N ILE A 13 2.95 -0.48 1.56
CA ILE A 13 4.10 0.25 1.03
C ILE A 13 4.98 0.78 2.17
N GLU A 14 4.36 1.36 3.20
CA GLU A 14 5.08 1.87 4.37
C GLU A 14 5.86 0.77 5.10
N ILE A 15 5.24 -0.41 5.29
CA ILE A 15 5.91 -1.59 5.88
C ILE A 15 7.07 -2.06 5.00
N GLN A 16 6.87 -2.13 3.67
CA GLN A 16 7.93 -2.50 2.73
C GLN A 16 9.11 -1.53 2.79
N ASP A 17 8.83 -0.22 2.86
CA ASP A 17 9.88 0.80 2.92
C ASP A 17 10.65 0.75 4.26
N LYS A 18 9.97 0.47 5.39
CA LYS A 18 10.63 0.19 6.69
C LYS A 18 11.56 -1.02 6.61
N VAL A 19 11.12 -2.09 5.96
CA VAL A 19 11.95 -3.29 5.76
C VAL A 19 13.17 -3.00 4.92
N LEU A 20 13.02 -2.24 3.82
CA LEU A 20 14.16 -1.82 3.01
C LEU A 20 15.14 -0.94 3.80
N ALA A 21 14.63 -0.05 4.66
CA ALA A 21 15.46 0.77 5.53
C ALA A 21 16.23 -0.08 6.57
N GLY A 22 15.58 -1.07 7.18
CA GLY A 22 16.24 -1.98 8.12
C GLY A 22 17.26 -2.91 7.48
N GLN A 23 16.96 -3.44 6.30
CA GLN A 23 17.91 -4.26 5.54
C GLN A 23 19.16 -3.47 5.14
N LYS A 24 19.03 -2.17 4.83
CA LYS A 24 20.19 -1.29 4.59
C LYS A 24 21.09 -1.12 5.83
N ARG A 25 20.54 -1.29 7.03
CA ARG A 25 21.31 -1.28 8.29
C ARG A 25 21.89 -2.65 8.66
N GLY A 26 21.53 -3.70 7.91
CA GLY A 26 21.96 -5.07 8.16
C GLY A 26 21.00 -5.88 9.05
N ASP A 27 19.85 -5.33 9.43
CA ASP A 27 18.85 -6.08 10.21
C ASP A 27 18.18 -7.18 9.34
N THR A 28 17.91 -8.33 9.96
CA THR A 28 17.10 -9.38 9.32
C THR A 28 15.62 -9.01 9.32
N GLN A 29 14.84 -9.57 8.39
CA GLN A 29 13.40 -9.33 8.31
C GLN A 29 12.66 -9.69 9.62
N LYS A 30 13.14 -10.71 10.34
CA LYS A 30 12.58 -11.11 11.63
C LYS A 30 12.83 -10.05 12.70
N GLU A 31 14.03 -9.49 12.75
CA GLU A 31 14.36 -8.42 13.69
C GLU A 31 13.58 -7.15 13.39
N ILE A 32 13.48 -6.78 12.11
CA ILE A 32 12.67 -5.62 11.71
C ILE A 32 11.21 -5.82 12.11
N PHE A 33 10.68 -7.04 11.94
CA PHE A 33 9.32 -7.36 12.35
C PHE A 33 9.10 -7.10 13.84
N TYR A 34 9.91 -7.69 14.71
CA TYR A 34 9.73 -7.55 16.17
C TYR A 34 10.10 -6.15 16.71
N LYS A 35 11.11 -5.49 16.13
CA LYS A 35 11.57 -4.17 16.61
C LYS A 35 10.67 -3.03 16.14
N GLU A 36 10.18 -3.08 14.90
CA GLU A 36 9.53 -1.92 14.26
C GLU A 36 8.11 -2.16 13.77
N ILE A 37 7.75 -3.38 13.37
CA ILE A 37 6.47 -3.63 12.70
C ILE A 37 5.39 -4.09 13.68
N GLU A 38 5.65 -5.13 14.47
CA GLU A 38 4.71 -5.66 15.46
C GLU A 38 4.25 -4.57 16.45
N PRO A 39 5.14 -3.73 17.02
CA PRO A 39 4.73 -2.73 18.01
C PRO A 39 3.83 -1.63 17.44
N VAL A 40 3.93 -1.35 16.14
CA VAL A 40 3.24 -0.23 15.48
C VAL A 40 1.96 -0.66 14.77
N TYR A 41 2.00 -1.79 14.06
CA TYR A 41 0.89 -2.24 13.23
C TYR A 41 0.07 -3.36 13.86
N HIS A 42 0.57 -3.99 14.93
CA HIS A 42 -0.09 -5.09 15.63
C HIS A 42 -0.55 -6.21 14.68
N ILE A 43 0.31 -6.55 13.71
CA ILE A 43 0.04 -7.60 12.73
C ILE A 43 0.82 -8.87 13.08
N SER A 44 0.24 -10.01 12.72
CA SER A 44 0.95 -11.29 12.82
C SER A 44 2.12 -11.35 11.84
N ILE A 45 3.11 -12.19 12.15
CA ILE A 45 4.25 -12.44 11.27
C ILE A 45 3.82 -13.00 9.91
N ALA A 46 2.75 -13.81 9.86
CA ALA A 46 2.18 -14.32 8.62
C ALA A 46 1.62 -13.18 7.75
N THR A 47 0.90 -12.23 8.37
CA THR A 47 0.39 -11.04 7.69
C THR A 47 1.53 -10.17 7.16
N PHE A 48 2.61 -10.03 7.92
CA PHE A 48 3.81 -9.31 7.50
C PHE A 48 4.42 -9.90 6.22
N TYR A 49 4.63 -11.22 6.16
CA TYR A 49 5.15 -11.86 4.95
C TYR A 49 4.19 -11.75 3.77
N ASN A 50 2.88 -11.84 4.00
CA ASN A 50 1.88 -11.60 2.96
C ASN A 50 1.96 -10.18 2.40
N TYR A 51 2.22 -9.18 3.25
CA TYR A 51 2.40 -7.79 2.83
C TYR A 51 3.70 -7.58 2.06
N LEU A 52 4.79 -8.28 2.42
CA LEU A 52 6.03 -8.24 1.65
C LEU A 52 5.88 -8.82 0.24
N ALA A 53 5.10 -9.89 0.08
CA ALA A 53 4.85 -10.51 -1.22
C ALA A 53 3.85 -9.73 -2.10
N MET A 54 3.12 -8.76 -1.52
CA MET A 54 2.06 -8.04 -2.23
C MET A 54 2.63 -6.95 -3.16
N PRO A 55 2.21 -6.89 -4.44
CA PRO A 55 2.62 -5.84 -5.38
C PRO A 55 1.86 -4.52 -5.15
N ALA A 56 1.90 -3.98 -3.93
CA ALA A 56 1.09 -2.84 -3.49
C ALA A 56 1.34 -1.55 -4.30
N LYS A 57 2.60 -1.27 -4.69
CA LYS A 57 2.95 -0.11 -5.55
C LYS A 57 2.25 -0.18 -6.91
N ALA A 58 2.24 -1.36 -7.54
CA ALA A 58 1.60 -1.57 -8.84
C ALA A 58 0.08 -1.48 -8.74
N GLU A 59 -0.52 -2.09 -7.71
CA GLU A 59 -1.97 -2.04 -7.50
C GLU A 59 -2.46 -0.62 -7.19
N LEU A 60 -1.71 0.15 -6.39
CA LEU A 60 -2.03 1.55 -6.10
C LEU A 60 -2.00 2.41 -7.38
N ALA A 61 -0.98 2.23 -8.24
CA ALA A 61 -0.90 2.93 -9.52
C ALA A 61 -2.08 2.59 -10.45
N LYS A 62 -2.47 1.30 -10.53
CA LYS A 62 -3.66 0.87 -11.28
C LYS A 62 -4.94 1.53 -10.75
N MET A 63 -5.10 1.61 -9.43
CA MET A 63 -6.26 2.25 -8.80
C MET A 63 -6.31 3.76 -9.09
N GLN A 64 -5.17 4.44 -9.03
CA GLN A 64 -5.07 5.87 -9.32
C GLN A 64 -5.40 6.16 -10.79
N LYS A 65 -4.87 5.36 -11.72
CA LYS A 65 -5.18 5.50 -13.15
C LYS A 65 -6.68 5.34 -13.41
N LYS A 66 -7.30 4.29 -12.88
CA LYS A 66 -8.76 4.08 -12.97
C LYS A 66 -9.58 5.23 -12.39
N ALA A 67 -9.11 5.86 -11.31
CA ALA A 67 -9.79 7.01 -10.72
C ALA A 67 -9.69 8.25 -11.63
N ALA A 68 -8.50 8.52 -12.17
CA ALA A 68 -8.27 9.61 -13.11
C ALA A 68 -9.09 9.45 -14.40
N ASP A 69 -9.13 8.24 -14.97
CA ASP A 69 -9.91 7.94 -16.18
C ASP A 69 -11.42 8.18 -15.95
N LYS A 70 -11.94 7.77 -14.77
CA LYS A 70 -13.35 8.03 -14.39
C LYS A 70 -13.64 9.51 -14.21
N GLU A 71 -12.73 10.25 -13.61
CA GLU A 71 -12.89 11.69 -13.39
C GLU A 71 -12.85 12.45 -14.73
N ALA A 72 -11.96 12.06 -15.64
CA ALA A 72 -11.90 12.59 -17.00
C ALA A 72 -13.19 12.30 -17.78
N ALA A 73 -13.69 11.06 -17.73
CA ALA A 73 -14.96 10.68 -18.36
C ALA A 73 -16.15 11.47 -17.78
N LYS A 74 -16.20 11.65 -16.46
CA LYS A 74 -17.24 12.45 -15.80
C LYS A 74 -17.18 13.92 -16.21
N ARG A 75 -15.99 14.51 -16.30
CA ARG A 75 -15.79 15.89 -16.76
C ARG A 75 -16.23 16.07 -18.21
N ALA A 76 -15.85 15.14 -19.09
CA ALA A 76 -16.24 15.16 -20.50
C ALA A 76 -17.77 15.05 -20.68
N GLN A 77 -18.43 14.19 -19.91
CA GLN A 77 -19.90 14.09 -19.90
C GLN A 77 -20.55 15.40 -19.42
N LEU A 78 -19.98 16.04 -18.40
CA LEU A 78 -20.51 17.29 -17.87
C LEU A 78 -20.37 18.44 -18.88
N SER A 79 -19.25 18.51 -19.61
CA SER A 79 -19.03 19.53 -20.65
C SER A 79 -19.86 19.32 -21.92
N LEU A 80 -20.36 18.11 -22.16
CA LEU A 80 -21.29 17.80 -23.26
C LEU A 80 -22.76 18.08 -22.89
N ALA A 81 -23.05 18.30 -21.61
CA ALA A 81 -24.39 18.53 -21.07
C ALA A 81 -24.72 20.01 -20.83
N PHE A 82 -23.78 20.92 -21.10
CA PHE A 82 -23.92 22.37 -21.11
C PHE A 82 -23.57 22.92 -22.48
#